data_AF-A0A9K3IAV9-F1
#
_entry.id   AF-A0A9K3IAV9-F1
#
_cell.length_a   1.000
_cell.length_b   1.000
_cell.length_c   1.000
_cell.angle_alpha   90.00
_cell.angle_beta   90.00
_cell.angle_gamma   90.00
#
_symmetry.space_group_name_H-M   'P 1'
#
loop_
_entity.id
_entity.type
_entity.pdbx_description
1 polymer ?
#
loop_
_entity_poly.entity_id
_entity_poly.type
_entity_poly.pdbx_seq_one_letter_code
_entity_poly.pdbx_strand_id
1 'polypeptide(L)' 'MRALGDYLDVKVNACVGGTCVREDQCILSTGVHVVVGTHGRVFDMLRRQSLRADYI' A
#
# COMPACT_ATOMS: atom_id res chain seq x y z
N MET A 1 -10.60 -19.09 14.13
CA MET A 1 -9.81 -18.02 14.77
C MET A 1 -9.84 -16.84 13.83
N ARG A 2 -10.52 -15.73 14.16
CA ARG A 2 -10.52 -14.52 13.31
C ARG A 2 -9.35 -13.65 13.72
N ALA A 3 -8.52 -13.25 12.76
CA ALA A 3 -7.47 -12.28 13.03
C ALA A 3 -8.11 -10.91 13.30
N LEU A 4 -7.48 -10.07 14.12
CA LEU A 4 -7.97 -8.71 14.40
C LEU A 4 -8.18 -7.90 13.12
N GLY A 5 -7.33 -8.10 12.11
CA GLY A 5 -7.45 -7.46 10.81
C GLY A 5 -8.78 -7.77 10.11
N ASP A 6 -9.23 -9.03 10.17
CA ASP A 6 -10.50 -9.46 9.55
C ASP A 6 -11.73 -8.95 10.33
N TYR A 7 -11.58 -8.74 11.64
CA TYR A 7 -12.65 -8.19 12.48
C TYR A 7 -12.85 -6.68 12.27
N LEU A 8 -11.75 -5.95 12.06
CA LEU A 8 -11.73 -4.51 11.88
C LEU A 8 -11.76 -4.06 10.41
N ASP A 9 -11.83 -5.00 9.46
CA ASP A 9 -11.78 -4.76 8.01
C ASP A 9 -10.55 -3.93 7.58
N VAL A 10 -9.39 -4.27 8.13
CA VAL A 10 -8.14 -3.54 7.87
C VAL A 10 -7.65 -3.84 6.46
N LYS A 11 -7.75 -2.84 5.58
CA LYS A 11 -7.12 -2.85 4.26
C LYS A 11 -5.59 -2.74 4.34
N VAL A 12 -4.90 -3.76 3.83
CA VAL A 12 -3.44 -3.82 3.73
C VAL A 12 -3.04 -3.95 2.25
N ASN A 13 -2.08 -3.15 1.79
CA ASN A 13 -1.51 -3.25 0.45
C ASN A 13 -0.04 -3.65 0.46
N ALA A 14 0.35 -4.56 -0.44
CA ALA A 14 1.73 -5.01 -0.61
C ALA A 14 2.34 -4.43 -1.90
N CYS A 15 3.10 -3.34 -1.78
CA CYS A 15 3.86 -2.70 -2.85
C CYS A 15 5.17 -3.47 -3.14
N VAL A 16 5.08 -4.59 -3.85
CA VAL A 16 6.23 -5.43 -4.21
C VAL A 16 6.47 -5.46 -5.72
N GLY A 17 7.71 -5.75 -6.13
CA GLY A 17 8.05 -5.91 -7.55
C GLY A 17 7.32 -7.09 -8.17
N GLY A 18 6.92 -6.96 -9.44
CA GLY A 18 6.15 -7.98 -10.16
C GLY A 18 4.65 -7.69 -10.26
N THR A 19 4.13 -6.69 -9.53
CA THR A 19 2.75 -6.20 -9.66
C THR A 19 2.65 -5.00 -10.60
N CYS A 20 1.44 -4.74 -11.12
CA CYS A 20 1.19 -3.59 -11.98
C CYS A 20 1.22 -2.28 -11.17
N VAL A 21 2.03 -1.31 -11.59
CA VAL A 21 2.12 0.01 -10.92
C VAL A 21 0.77 0.68 -10.82
N ARG A 22 -0.04 0.58 -11.89
CA ARG A 22 -1.36 1.23 -11.94
C ARG A 22 -2.33 0.63 -10.92
N GLU A 23 -2.17 -0.64 -10.62
CA GLU A 23 -3.00 -1.34 -9.63
C GLU A 23 -2.64 -0.87 -8.22
N ASP A 24 -1.35 -0.82 -7.88
CA ASP A 24 -0.86 -0.25 -6.62
C ASP A 24 -1.35 1.20 -6.45
N GLN A 25 -1.26 2.02 -7.51
CA GLN A 25 -1.75 3.40 -7.49
C GLN A 25 -3.25 3.50 -7.25
N CYS A 26 -4.04 2.62 -7.86
CA CYS A 26 -5.48 2.57 -7.67
C CYS A 26 -5.85 2.15 -6.24
N ILE A 27 -5.17 1.13 -5.70
CA ILE A 27 -5.40 0.66 -4.33
C ILE A 27 -5.03 1.76 -3.33
N LEU A 28 -3.88 2.40 -3.51
CA LEU A 28 -3.46 3.52 -2.67
C LEU A 28 -4.42 4.72 -2.77
N SER A 29 -4.99 5.00 -3.95
CA SER A 29 -5.98 6.07 -4.11
C SER A 29 -7.34 5.74 -3.48
N THR A 30 -7.74 4.47 -3.45
CA THR A 30 -8.93 4.02 -2.70
C THR A 30 -8.74 4.05 -1.18
N GLY A 31 -7.50 4.19 -0.71
CA GLY A 31 -7.15 4.27 0.70
C GLY A 31 -6.87 2.90 1.33
N VAL A 32 -5.76 2.81 2.05
CA VAL A 32 -5.34 1.63 2.81
C VAL A 32 -4.74 2.05 4.15
N HIS A 33 -4.83 1.16 5.15
CA HIS A 33 -4.36 1.43 6.50
C HIS A 33 -2.88 1.06 6.67
N VAL A 34 -2.43 0.01 5.99
CA VAL A 34 -1.07 -0.49 6.10
C VAL A 34 -0.52 -0.73 4.71
N VAL A 35 0.71 -0.25 4.48
CA VAL A 35 1.46 -0.51 3.25
C VAL A 35 2.73 -1.27 3.61
N VAL A 36 2.97 -2.38 2.94
CA VAL A 36 4.20 -3.17 3.07
C VAL A 36 4.84 -3.24 1.68
N GLY A 37 6.16 -3.19 1.55
CA GLY A 37 6.75 -3.27 0.22
C GLY A 37 8.26 -3.38 0.19
N THR A 38 8.80 -3.70 -0.98
CA THR A 38 10.25 -3.64 -1.20
C THR A 38 10.67 -2.19 -1.43
N HIS A 39 11.81 -1.81 -0.84
CA HIS A 39 12.36 -0.46 -0.89
C HIS A 39 12.28 0.21 -2.29
N GLY A 40 12.67 -0.49 -3.36
CA GLY A 40 12.62 0.06 -4.72
C GLY A 40 11.20 0.43 -5.19
N ARG A 41 10.21 -0.39 -4.85
CA ARG A 41 8.81 -0.17 -5.24
C ARG A 41 8.14 0.89 -4.37
N VAL A 42 8.39 0.87 -3.06
CA VAL A 42 7.89 1.90 -2.12
C VAL A 42 8.45 3.28 -2.51
N PHE A 43 9.74 3.36 -2.84
CA PHE A 43 10.37 4.59 -3.27
C PHE A 43 9.78 5.13 -4.59
N ASP A 44 9.48 4.25 -5.56
CA ASP A 44 8.80 4.65 -6.80
C ASP A 44 7.39 5.23 -6.52
N MET A 45 6.61 4.60 -5.63
CA MET A 45 5.27 5.09 -5.24
C MET A 45 5.32 6.44 -4.51
N LEU A 46 6.32 6.64 -3.63
CA LEU A 46 6.57 7.93 -2.97
C LEU A 46 6.93 9.01 -3.98
N ARG A 47 7.86 8.72 -4.89
CA ARG A 47 8.34 9.68 -5.90
C ARG A 47 7.23 10.11 -6.88
N ARG A 48 6.28 9.21 -7.16
CA ARG A 48 5.09 9.49 -7.98
C ARG A 48 3.95 10.16 -7.21
N GLN A 49 4.14 10.48 -5.93
CA GLN A 49 3.11 10.98 -5.01
C GLN A 49 1.86 10.10 -4.91
N SER A 50 2.00 8.81 -5.26
CA SER A 50 0.93 7.82 -5.13
C SER A 50 0.83 7.30 -3.69
N LEU A 51 1.96 7.31 -2.98
CA LEU A 51 2.02 7.17 -1.52
C LEU A 51 2.42 8.52 -0.93
N ARG A 52 1.65 9.04 0.03
CA ARG A 52 1.98 10.29 0.74
C ARG A 52 2.72 10.00 2.03
N ALA A 53 3.85 10.66 2.24
CA ALA A 53 4.69 10.50 3.43
C ALA A 53 4.40 11.52 4.54
N ASP A 54 3.26 12.23 4.47
CA ASP A 54 2.93 13.33 5.39
C ASP A 54 2.86 12.88 6.86
N TYR A 55 2.68 11.57 7.10
CA TYR A 55 2.50 10.96 8.42
C TYR A 55 3.25 9.63 8.59
N ILE A 56 4.34 9.42 7.83
CA ILE A 56 5.19 8.21 7.91
C ILE A 56 6.45 8.50 8.73
#